data_AF-A0A9E5YXR0-F1
#
_entry.id   AF-A0A9E5YXR0-F1
#
_cell.length_a   1.000
_cell.length_b   1.000
_cell.length_c   1.000
_cell.angle_alpha   90.00
_cell.angle_beta   90.00
_cell.angle_gamma   90.00
#
_symmetry.space_group_name_H-M   'P 1'
#
loop_
_entity.id
_entity.type
_entity.pdbx_description
1 polymer ?
#
loop_
_entity_poly.entity_id
_entity_poly.type
_entity_poly.pdbx_seq_one_letter_code
_entity_poly.pdbx_strand_id
1 'polypeptide(L)'
;MQPKTYIELGDGVQRDASTVVHPNDRTFRNAWQLTGAIIDVDMGKARAIHKDHIRIERASRFDPFDKVLTPLQRRVARGGTMTPQEETDFDAAEAAAQKLRDAPAHASIDTATTPNELKALTLDVLTA
;
A
#
# COMPACT_ATOMS: atom_id res chain seq x y z
N MET A 1 18.81 28.80 27.61
CA MET A 1 17.49 28.70 26.94
C MET A 1 17.55 27.50 26.02
N GLN A 2 16.66 26.52 26.18
CA GLN A 2 16.57 25.44 25.20
C GLN A 2 15.97 25.99 23.90
N PRO A 3 16.47 25.60 22.72
CA PRO A 3 15.86 26.02 21.47
C PRO A 3 14.42 25.48 21.41
N LYS A 4 13.45 26.37 21.21
CA LYS A 4 12.06 26.02 20.96
C LYS A 4 11.88 25.82 19.46
N THR A 5 11.41 24.64 19.07
CA THR A 5 11.08 24.34 17.68
C THR A 5 9.63 24.71 17.47
N TYR A 6 9.38 25.64 16.53
CA TYR A 6 8.04 26.04 16.16
C TYR A 6 7.60 25.30 14.89
N ILE A 7 6.35 24.86 14.85
CA ILE A 7 5.71 24.28 13.67
C ILE A 7 4.96 25.43 12.99
N GLU A 8 5.36 25.74 11.75
CA GLU A 8 4.64 26.67 10.89
C GLU A 8 3.44 25.96 10.27
N LEU A 9 2.26 26.54 10.48
CA LEU A 9 1.01 26.04 9.95
C LEU A 9 0.63 26.81 8.68
N GLY A 10 -0.15 26.18 7.81
CA GLY A 10 -0.57 26.77 6.53
C GLY A 10 -1.45 28.02 6.66
N ASP A 11 -1.95 28.31 7.86
CA ASP A 11 -2.69 29.54 8.21
C ASP A 11 -1.78 30.68 8.74
N GLY A 12 -0.46 30.46 8.77
CA GLY A 12 0.52 31.42 9.29
C GLY A 12 0.66 31.42 10.81
N VAL A 13 -0.03 30.53 11.53
CA VAL A 13 0.09 30.40 12.99
C VAL A 13 1.28 29.52 13.33
N GLN A 14 2.18 30.03 14.18
CA GLN A 14 3.27 29.24 14.74
C GLN A 14 2.84 28.61 16.06
N ARG A 15 3.12 27.32 16.25
CA ARG A 15 2.90 26.62 17.52
C ARG A 15 4.15 25.93 18.02
N ASP A 16 4.32 25.92 19.34
CA ASP A 16 5.44 25.24 19.97
C ASP A 16 5.29 23.72 19.79
N ALA A 17 6.26 23.09 19.14
CA ALA A 17 6.26 21.67 18.85
C ALA A 17 6.12 20.81 20.12
N SER A 18 6.57 21.31 21.27
CA SER A 18 6.45 20.59 22.56
C SER A 18 5.03 20.52 23.10
N THR A 19 4.12 21.35 22.60
CA THR A 19 2.71 21.39 23.03
C THR A 19 1.76 20.63 22.10
N VAL A 20 2.27 20.14 20.96
CA VAL A 20 1.50 19.36 20.00
C VAL A 20 1.60 17.89 20.34
N VAL A 21 0.46 17.20 20.36
CA VAL A 21 0.43 15.74 20.52
C VAL A 21 0.60 15.10 19.16
N HIS A 22 1.62 14.25 19.02
CA HIS A 22 1.97 13.56 17.78
C HIS A 22 1.60 12.07 17.88
N PRO A 23 1.06 11.44 16.83
CA PRO A 23 0.95 9.99 16.79
C PRO A 23 2.34 9.33 16.85
N ASN A 24 2.50 8.31 17.70
CA ASN A 24 3.75 7.52 17.77
C ASN A 24 4.02 6.75 16.48
N ASP A 25 2.95 6.31 15.81
CA ASP A 25 3.01 5.65 14.51
C ASP A 25 3.11 6.68 13.38
N ARG A 26 4.20 6.62 12.63
CA ARG A 26 4.54 7.56 11.56
C ARG A 26 4.26 7.01 10.16
N THR A 27 3.59 5.86 10.04
CA THR A 27 3.25 5.21 8.76
C THR A 27 2.51 6.17 7.81
N PHE A 28 1.60 6.99 8.37
CA PHE A 28 0.80 7.96 7.62
C PHE A 28 1.23 9.41 7.87
N ARG A 29 2.51 9.66 8.17
CA ARG A 29 3.01 11.02 8.44
C ARG A 29 2.68 12.01 7.33
N ASN A 30 2.71 11.57 6.07
CA ASN A 30 2.38 12.41 4.92
C ASN A 30 0.87 12.68 4.76
N ALA A 31 0.03 12.03 5.56
CA ALA A 31 -1.40 12.27 5.69
C ALA A 31 -1.75 13.06 6.97
N TRP A 32 -0.77 13.48 7.76
CA TRP A 32 -1.04 14.26 8.96
C TRP A 32 -1.60 15.63 8.59
N GLN A 33 -2.65 16.02 9.32
CA GLN A 33 -3.27 17.34 9.28
C GLN A 33 -3.39 17.87 10.71
N LEU A 34 -3.29 19.18 10.88
CA LEU A 34 -3.47 19.78 12.20
C LEU A 34 -4.93 20.21 12.36
N THR A 35 -5.65 19.62 13.31
CA THR A 35 -7.01 20.00 13.68
C THR A 35 -6.97 20.62 15.07
N GLY A 36 -7.01 21.96 15.15
CA GLY A 36 -6.83 22.66 16.41
C GLY A 36 -5.41 22.48 16.94
N ALA A 37 -5.21 21.79 18.08
CA ALA A 37 -3.90 21.50 18.67
C ALA A 37 -3.46 20.03 18.52
N ILE A 38 -4.21 19.24 17.76
CA ILE A 38 -4.00 17.79 17.62
C ILE A 38 -3.60 17.51 16.17
N ILE A 39 -2.61 16.63 15.98
CA ILE A 39 -2.33 16.04 14.68
C ILE A 39 -3.31 14.89 14.45
N ASP A 40 -4.20 15.09 13.48
CA ASP A 40 -5.14 14.08 13.00
C ASP A 40 -4.64 13.48 11.68
N VAL A 41 -5.20 12.34 11.28
CA VAL A 41 -4.85 11.66 10.02
C VAL A 41 -5.94 11.91 9.00
N ASP A 42 -5.59 12.57 7.90
CA ASP A 42 -6.45 12.67 6.71
C ASP A 42 -6.61 11.28 6.10
N MET A 43 -7.78 10.67 6.28
CA MET A 43 -8.06 9.32 5.78
C MET A 43 -8.02 9.23 4.25
N GLY A 44 -8.29 10.32 3.53
CA GLY A 44 -8.16 10.36 2.08
C GLY A 44 -6.70 10.20 1.66
N LYS A 45 -5.80 10.97 2.27
CA LYS A 45 -4.36 10.84 2.05
C LYS A 45 -3.80 9.52 2.58
N ALA A 46 -4.28 9.05 3.73
CA ALA A 46 -3.83 7.79 4.30
C ALA A 46 -4.16 6.60 3.40
N ARG A 47 -5.36 6.57 2.79
CA ARG A 47 -5.72 5.56 1.77
C ARG A 47 -4.80 5.61 0.57
N ALA A 48 -4.46 6.81 0.08
CA ALA A 48 -3.53 6.95 -1.05
C ALA A 48 -2.13 6.39 -0.73
N ILE A 49 -1.57 6.78 0.43
CA ILE A 49 -0.28 6.26 0.92
C ILE A 49 -0.33 4.73 1.08
N HIS A 50 -1.42 4.20 1.65
CA HIS A 50 -1.60 2.77 1.82
C HIS A 50 -1.57 2.02 0.48
N LYS A 51 -2.31 2.53 -0.52
CA LYS A 51 -2.30 1.96 -1.87
C LYS A 51 -0.89 1.96 -2.49
N ASP A 52 -0.10 3.00 -2.25
CA ASP A 52 1.29 3.06 -2.73
C ASP A 52 2.19 2.03 -2.03
N HIS A 53 2.07 1.86 -0.71
CA HIS A 53 2.79 0.82 0.01
C HIS A 53 2.43 -0.59 -0.52
N ILE A 54 1.14 -0.86 -0.75
CA ILE A 54 0.69 -2.13 -1.34
C ILE A 54 1.26 -2.33 -2.75
N ARG A 55 1.36 -1.28 -3.58
CA ARG A 55 1.98 -1.38 -4.92
C ARG A 55 3.46 -1.73 -4.85
N ILE A 56 4.18 -1.16 -3.89
CA ILE A 56 5.61 -1.45 -3.66
C ILE A 56 5.79 -2.90 -3.20
N GLU A 57 5.01 -3.34 -2.21
CA GLU A 57 5.07 -4.72 -1.70
C GLU A 57 4.69 -5.73 -2.80
N ARG A 58 3.65 -5.41 -3.58
CA ARG A 58 3.19 -6.21 -4.72
C ARG A 58 4.32 -6.50 -5.69
N ALA A 59 5.16 -5.52 -6.02
CA ALA A 59 6.26 -5.72 -6.95
C ALA A 59 7.17 -6.87 -6.51
N SER A 60 7.59 -6.89 -5.24
CA SER A 60 8.42 -7.97 -4.71
C SER A 60 7.71 -9.33 -4.69
N ARG A 61 6.38 -9.35 -4.50
CA ARG A 61 5.60 -10.59 -4.51
C ARG A 61 5.25 -11.09 -5.92
N PHE A 62 5.40 -10.24 -6.93
CA PHE A 62 5.09 -10.58 -8.32
C PHE A 62 6.22 -11.37 -8.99
N ASP A 63 7.48 -11.16 -8.56
CA ASP A 63 8.68 -11.80 -9.12
C ASP A 63 8.61 -13.33 -9.26
N PRO A 64 8.08 -14.11 -8.29
CA PRO A 64 7.98 -15.56 -8.44
C PRO A 64 7.00 -15.98 -9.54
N PHE A 65 5.91 -15.25 -9.73
CA PHE A 65 4.92 -15.55 -10.77
C PHE A 65 5.47 -15.19 -12.15
N ASP A 66 6.18 -14.08 -12.26
CA ASP A 66 6.81 -13.68 -13.53
C ASP A 66 7.81 -14.73 -14.05
N LYS A 67 8.53 -15.40 -13.14
CA LYS A 67 9.43 -16.52 -13.49
C LYS A 67 8.71 -17.73 -14.09
N VAL A 68 7.41 -17.91 -13.85
CA VAL A 68 6.59 -18.98 -14.43
C VAL A 68 5.89 -18.50 -15.70
N LEU A 69 5.18 -17.37 -15.60
CA LEU A 69 4.34 -16.84 -16.66
C LEU A 69 5.15 -16.43 -17.90
N THR A 70 6.23 -15.68 -17.70
CA THR A 70 6.96 -15.06 -18.82
C THR A 70 7.69 -16.08 -19.71
N PRO A 71 8.38 -17.12 -19.19
CA PRO A 71 8.95 -18.18 -20.04
C PRO A 71 7.89 -18.98 -20.81
N LEU A 72 6.76 -19.34 -20.17
CA LEU A 72 5.70 -20.11 -20.80
C LEU A 72 4.98 -19.32 -21.90
N GLN A 73 4.63 -18.06 -21.63
CA GLN A 73 4.06 -17.16 -22.63
C GLN A 73 5.00 -16.97 -23.83
N ARG A 74 6.30 -16.75 -23.59
CA ARG A 74 7.29 -16.62 -24.68
C ARG A 74 7.42 -17.90 -25.51
N ARG A 75 7.31 -19.08 -24.89
CA ARG A 75 7.34 -20.37 -25.60
C ARG A 75 6.14 -20.48 -26.54
N VAL A 76 4.94 -20.24 -26.02
CA VAL A 76 3.70 -20.31 -26.81
C VAL A 76 3.71 -19.30 -27.96
N ALA A 77 4.16 -18.06 -27.70
CA ALA A 77 4.28 -17.03 -28.74
C ALA A 77 5.26 -17.40 -29.87
N ARG A 78 6.19 -18.33 -29.63
CA ARG A 78 7.13 -18.86 -30.63
C ARG A 78 6.68 -20.18 -31.27
N GLY A 79 5.42 -20.58 -31.06
CA GLY A 79 4.83 -21.80 -31.63
C GLY A 79 5.12 -23.07 -30.84
N GLY A 80 5.65 -22.98 -29.62
CA GLY A 80 5.75 -24.12 -28.72
C GLY A 80 4.43 -24.43 -28.03
N THR A 81 4.32 -25.63 -27.45
CA THR A 81 3.16 -26.05 -26.65
C THR A 81 3.52 -26.15 -25.17
N MET A 82 2.49 -26.07 -24.32
CA MET A 82 2.60 -26.38 -22.90
C MET A 82 2.24 -27.86 -22.69
N THR A 83 2.80 -28.47 -21.65
CA THR A 83 2.30 -29.74 -21.13
C THR A 83 1.03 -29.49 -20.29
N PRO A 84 0.17 -30.50 -20.08
CA PRO A 84 -1.02 -30.33 -19.22
C PRO A 84 -0.70 -29.85 -17.79
N GLN A 85 0.47 -30.22 -17.27
CA GLN A 85 0.93 -29.73 -15.96
C GLN A 85 1.33 -28.25 -16.03
N GLU A 86 2.07 -27.84 -17.07
CA GLU A 86 2.44 -26.43 -17.26
C GLU A 86 1.22 -25.54 -17.46
N GLU A 87 0.16 -26.02 -18.12
CA GLU A 87 -1.11 -25.29 -18.23
C GLU A 87 -1.77 -25.09 -16.86
N THR A 88 -1.80 -26.15 -16.04
CA THR A 88 -2.34 -26.08 -14.68
C THR A 88 -1.55 -25.10 -13.80
N ASP A 89 -0.21 -25.16 -13.87
CA ASP A 89 0.66 -24.27 -13.11
C ASP A 89 0.55 -22.82 -13.60
N PHE A 90 0.39 -22.62 -14.91
CA PHE A 90 0.17 -21.32 -15.54
C PHE A 90 -1.13 -20.68 -15.05
N ASP A 91 -2.23 -21.42 -15.08
CA ASP A 91 -3.54 -20.93 -14.63
C ASP A 91 -3.53 -20.57 -13.13
N ALA A 92 -2.88 -21.40 -12.31
CA ALA A 92 -2.71 -21.12 -10.88
C ALA A 92 -1.86 -19.87 -10.63
N ALA A 93 -0.75 -19.71 -11.38
CA ALA A 93 0.12 -18.55 -11.28
C ALA A 93 -0.58 -17.26 -11.75
N GLU A 94 -1.35 -17.31 -12.83
CA GLU A 94 -2.08 -16.16 -13.36
C GLU A 94 -3.21 -15.75 -12.40
N ALA A 95 -3.94 -16.71 -11.81
CA ALA A 95 -4.94 -16.41 -10.78
C ALA A 95 -4.33 -15.71 -9.56
N ALA A 96 -3.18 -16.20 -9.06
CA ALA A 96 -2.48 -15.58 -7.94
C ALA A 96 -1.91 -14.20 -8.30
N ALA A 97 -1.33 -14.05 -9.50
CA ALA A 97 -0.86 -12.78 -10.03
C ALA A 97 -2.00 -11.77 -10.17
N GLN A 98 -3.19 -12.21 -10.56
CA GLN A 98 -4.36 -11.36 -10.69
C GLN A 98 -4.82 -10.82 -9.33
N LYS A 99 -4.88 -11.66 -8.29
CA LYS A 99 -5.16 -11.19 -6.92
C LYS A 99 -4.18 -10.09 -6.47
N LEU A 100 -2.90 -10.27 -6.75
CA LEU A 100 -1.87 -9.25 -6.47
C LEU A 100 -2.14 -7.95 -7.23
N ARG A 101 -2.52 -8.01 -8.51
CA ARG A 101 -2.85 -6.83 -9.32
C ARG A 101 -4.06 -6.08 -8.78
N ASP A 102 -5.06 -6.80 -8.28
CA ASP A 102 -6.32 -6.26 -7.78
C ASP A 102 -6.23 -5.71 -6.35
N ALA A 103 -5.28 -6.19 -5.54
CA ALA A 103 -5.10 -5.79 -4.14
C ALA A 103 -5.11 -4.26 -3.88
N PRO A 104 -4.43 -3.38 -4.65
CA PRO A 104 -4.47 -1.94 -4.42
C PRO A 104 -5.84 -1.29 -4.66
N ALA A 105 -6.74 -1.96 -5.38
CA ALA A 105 -8.09 -1.52 -5.70
C ALA A 105 -9.17 -2.21 -4.85
N HIS A 106 -8.76 -2.98 -3.84
CA HIS A 106 -9.69 -3.71 -2.98
C HIS A 106 -10.63 -2.75 -2.24
N ALA A 107 -11.94 -3.01 -2.29
CA ALA A 107 -12.97 -2.13 -1.75
C ALA A 107 -12.79 -1.84 -0.25
N SER A 108 -12.24 -2.79 0.51
CA SER A 108 -11.96 -2.61 1.94
C SER A 108 -11.03 -1.43 2.24
N ILE A 109 -10.13 -1.08 1.32
CA ILE A 109 -9.26 0.09 1.47
C ILE A 109 -10.09 1.37 1.43
N ASP A 110 -11.11 1.43 0.56
CA ASP A 110 -11.95 2.60 0.40
C ASP A 110 -12.97 2.74 1.54
N THR A 111 -13.41 1.63 2.13
CA THR A 111 -14.31 1.62 3.31
C THR A 111 -13.59 1.86 4.63
N ALA A 112 -12.26 1.79 4.68
CA ALA A 112 -11.51 1.99 5.91
C ALA A 112 -11.68 3.43 6.43
N THR A 113 -12.09 3.53 7.70
CA THR A 113 -12.39 4.77 8.41
C THR A 113 -11.32 5.16 9.42
N THR A 114 -10.44 4.22 9.78
CA THR A 114 -9.34 4.47 10.72
C THR A 114 -7.97 4.06 10.15
N PRO A 115 -6.88 4.69 10.60
CA PRO A 115 -5.52 4.27 10.23
C PRO A 115 -5.21 2.82 10.65
N ASN A 116 -5.81 2.35 11.75
CA ASN A 116 -5.61 0.98 12.22
C ASN A 116 -6.30 -0.05 11.30
N GLU A 117 -7.50 0.25 10.80
CA GLU A 117 -8.16 -0.56 9.77
C GLU A 117 -7.30 -0.64 8.51
N LEU A 118 -6.74 0.48 8.03
CA LEU A 118 -5.85 0.47 6.86
C LEU A 118 -4.62 -0.41 7.08
N LYS A 119 -3.95 -0.30 8.23
CA LYS A 119 -2.77 -1.13 8.55
C LYS A 119 -3.09 -2.62 8.60
N ALA A 120 -4.32 -3.00 8.98
CA ALA A 120 -4.73 -4.39 8.99
C ALA A 120 -4.90 -4.97 7.56
N LEU A 121 -5.16 -4.11 6.57
CA LEU A 121 -5.29 -4.49 5.15
C LEU A 121 -3.92 -4.68 4.50
N THR A 122 -3.20 -5.71 4.93
CA THR A 122 -1.92 -6.13 4.36
C THR A 122 -2.12 -6.85 3.03
N LEU A 123 -1.06 -6.99 2.24
CA LEU A 123 -1.13 -7.70 0.96
C LEU A 123 -1.59 -9.16 1.12
N ASP A 124 -1.23 -9.83 2.22
CA ASP A 124 -1.75 -11.16 2.56
C ASP A 124 -3.27 -11.17 2.74
N VAL A 125 -3.81 -10.21 3.49
CA VAL A 125 -5.25 -10.09 3.74
C VAL A 125 -6.02 -9.77 2.46
N LEU A 126 -5.43 -8.97 1.57
CA LEU A 126 -6.05 -8.54 0.32
C LEU A 126 -5.97 -9.60 -0.80
N THR A 127 -5.16 -10.66 -0.62
CA THR A 127 -4.94 -11.71 -1.62
C THR A 127 -5.29 -13.12 -1.15
N ALA A 128 -5.72 -13.26 0.11
CA ALA A 128 -6.36 -14.47 0.62
C ALA A 128 -7.62 -14.78 -0.21
#